data_AF-A0A414BUR9-F1
#
_entry.id   AF-A0A414BUR9-F1
#
_cell.length_a   1.000
_cell.length_b   1.000
_cell.length_c   1.000
_cell.angle_alpha   90.00
_cell.angle_beta   90.00
_cell.angle_gamma   90.00
#
_symmetry.space_group_name_H-M   'P 1'
#
loop_
_entity.id
_entity.type
_entity.pdbx_description
1 polymer ?
#
loop_
_entity_poly.entity_id
_entity_poly.type
_entity_poly.pdbx_seq_one_letter_code
_entity_poly.pdbx_strand_id
1 'polypeptide(L)'
;MNGMDRKQEDADIKSVQENPGYFRDLPPERKTENVCWHAVNADSANVRHVPEEMFSYEIVGMALTNKPDSIHDMPCGVLKCFLPLILEDDRYLREALPKDGIPLEVYEEMVRRNGKALEYVPESMRTPEICRTALSKVKHDPAVLLPYVPYPDICLKIMKLLEGKWRCSDLMRSVRWNIIDDRMAEYAVSRDGYAISSVPVHLQTEKMVCQAAADTYNSALQLKSIRYDLKTEKAYLAGMDKNVPESFEHPTR
;
A
#
# COMPACT_ATOMS: atom_id res chain seq x y z
N MET A 1 35.36 -28.54 -7.52
CA MET A 1 36.15 -27.35 -7.14
C MET A 1 37.42 -27.80 -6.42
N ASN A 2 38.59 -27.45 -6.97
CA ASN A 2 39.90 -27.89 -6.50
C ASN A 2 40.30 -27.16 -5.20
N GLY A 3 41.09 -27.79 -4.33
CA GLY A 3 41.52 -27.22 -3.05
C GLY A 3 42.38 -25.94 -3.12
N MET A 4 42.85 -25.57 -4.31
CA MET A 4 43.59 -24.32 -4.56
C MET A 4 42.64 -23.10 -4.66
N ASP A 5 41.41 -23.32 -5.12
CA ASP A 5 40.36 -22.31 -5.27
C ASP A 5 39.88 -21.79 -3.91
N ARG A 6 39.68 -22.72 -2.95
CA ARG A 6 39.28 -22.40 -1.57
C ARG A 6 40.32 -21.61 -0.78
N LYS A 7 41.62 -21.93 -0.93
CA LYS A 7 42.68 -21.17 -0.23
C LYS A 7 42.77 -19.73 -0.72
N GLN A 8 42.52 -19.51 -2.02
CA GLN A 8 42.51 -18.17 -2.59
C GLN A 8 41.29 -17.38 -2.12
N GLU A 9 40.11 -18.00 -2.11
CA GLU A 9 38.89 -17.42 -1.56
C GLU A 9 39.07 -17.00 -0.09
N ASP A 10 39.61 -17.88 0.77
CA ASP A 10 39.88 -17.58 2.18
C ASP A 10 40.84 -16.38 2.36
N ALA A 11 41.86 -16.29 1.50
CA ALA A 11 42.82 -15.18 1.52
C ALA A 11 42.17 -13.86 1.08
N ASP A 12 41.27 -13.91 0.09
CA ASP A 12 40.52 -12.76 -0.38
C ASP A 12 39.52 -12.27 0.68
N ILE A 13 38.80 -13.20 1.33
CA ILE A 13 37.92 -12.90 2.47
C ILE A 13 38.69 -12.18 3.57
N LYS A 14 39.84 -12.72 3.98
CA LYS A 14 40.67 -12.08 5.00
C LYS A 14 41.12 -10.68 4.59
N SER A 15 41.53 -10.51 3.33
CA SER A 15 41.98 -9.21 2.81
C SER A 15 40.87 -8.17 2.78
N VAL A 16 39.65 -8.54 2.37
CA VAL A 16 38.50 -7.61 2.38
C VAL A 16 38.03 -7.28 3.79
N GLN A 17 38.18 -8.19 4.75
CA GLN A 17 37.84 -7.92 6.16
C GLN A 17 38.84 -6.96 6.82
N GLU A 18 40.14 -7.08 6.50
CA GLU A 18 41.19 -6.20 7.01
C GLU A 18 41.18 -4.82 6.32
N ASN A 19 40.88 -4.78 5.01
CA ASN A 19 40.79 -3.57 4.20
C ASN A 19 39.63 -3.68 3.20
N PRO A 20 38.41 -3.20 3.55
CA PRO A 20 37.24 -3.30 2.68
C PRO A 20 37.41 -2.68 1.30
N GLY A 21 38.26 -1.66 1.15
CA GLY A 21 38.55 -1.02 -0.13
C GLY A 21 39.24 -1.93 -1.15
N TYR A 22 39.93 -2.98 -0.69
CA TYR A 22 40.60 -3.97 -1.57
C TYR A 22 39.62 -4.67 -2.51
N PHE A 23 38.37 -4.84 -2.11
CA PHE A 23 37.35 -5.52 -2.92
C PHE A 23 37.12 -4.84 -4.28
N ARG A 24 37.27 -3.51 -4.35
CA ARG A 24 37.13 -2.75 -5.61
C ARG A 24 38.06 -3.28 -6.69
N ASP A 25 39.31 -3.55 -6.33
CA ASP A 25 40.40 -3.87 -7.25
C ASP A 25 40.54 -5.38 -7.50
N LEU A 26 39.70 -6.19 -6.84
CA LEU A 26 39.70 -7.63 -7.02
C LEU A 26 39.20 -8.00 -8.43
N PRO A 27 39.90 -8.88 -9.17
CA PRO A 27 39.42 -9.38 -10.46
C PRO A 27 38.03 -10.04 -10.33
N PRO A 28 37.13 -9.90 -11.33
CA PRO A 28 35.79 -10.47 -11.27
C PRO A 28 35.76 -11.96 -10.92
N GLU A 29 36.71 -12.75 -11.42
CA GLU A 29 36.80 -14.20 -11.21
C GLU A 29 37.09 -14.58 -9.75
N ARG A 30 37.59 -13.62 -8.95
CA ARG A 30 37.87 -13.79 -7.52
C ARG A 30 36.78 -13.21 -6.62
N LYS A 31 35.80 -12.50 -7.20
CA LYS A 31 34.63 -11.98 -6.49
C LYS A 31 33.56 -13.06 -6.39
N THR A 32 33.88 -14.18 -5.75
CA THR A 32 32.89 -15.21 -5.47
C THR A 32 31.78 -14.67 -4.57
N GLU A 33 30.63 -15.33 -4.50
CA GLU A 33 29.52 -14.92 -3.64
C GLU A 33 29.96 -14.74 -2.17
N ASN A 34 30.78 -15.66 -1.64
CA ASN A 34 31.31 -15.57 -0.27
C ASN A 34 32.19 -14.33 -0.07
N VAL A 35 33.08 -14.04 -1.02
CA VAL A 35 33.94 -12.84 -0.96
C VAL A 35 33.08 -11.58 -1.04
N CYS A 36 32.08 -11.56 -1.93
CA CYS A 36 31.13 -10.45 -2.06
C CYS A 36 30.36 -10.22 -0.76
N TRP A 37 29.86 -11.28 -0.13
CA TRP A 37 29.17 -11.20 1.16
C TRP A 37 30.08 -10.57 2.22
N HIS A 38 31.31 -11.08 2.40
CA HIS A 38 32.22 -10.53 3.39
C HIS A 38 32.62 -9.07 3.10
N ALA A 39 32.81 -8.71 1.83
CA ALA A 39 33.12 -7.34 1.44
C ALA A 39 31.98 -6.36 1.72
N VAL A 40 30.73 -6.75 1.44
CA VAL A 40 29.53 -5.93 1.71
C VAL A 40 29.21 -5.85 3.19
N ASN A 41 29.45 -6.93 3.94
CA ASN A 41 29.30 -6.94 5.40
C ASN A 41 30.27 -5.97 6.07
N ALA A 42 31.51 -5.91 5.58
CA ALA A 42 32.55 -5.04 6.12
C ALA A 42 32.33 -3.57 5.74
N ASP A 43 31.86 -3.29 4.51
CA ASP A 43 31.42 -1.97 4.06
C ASP A 43 30.32 -2.10 3.00
N SER A 44 29.10 -1.67 3.32
CA SER A 44 27.95 -1.77 2.41
C SER A 44 28.13 -1.00 1.10
N ALA A 45 29.04 -0.02 1.04
CA ALA A 45 29.36 0.67 -0.21
C ALA A 45 30.01 -0.26 -1.26
N ASN A 46 30.59 -1.39 -0.85
CA ASN A 46 31.15 -2.39 -1.75
C ASN A 46 30.10 -3.06 -2.64
N VAL A 47 28.81 -2.92 -2.35
CA VAL A 47 27.74 -3.51 -3.17
C VAL A 47 27.82 -3.05 -4.64
N ARG A 48 28.29 -1.82 -4.90
CA ARG A 48 28.50 -1.28 -6.25
C ARG A 48 29.55 -2.03 -7.08
N HIS A 49 30.37 -2.86 -6.42
CA HIS A 49 31.48 -3.59 -7.03
C HIS A 49 31.21 -5.10 -7.14
N VAL A 50 30.03 -5.56 -6.68
CA VAL A 50 29.59 -6.95 -6.78
C VAL A 50 29.17 -7.25 -8.22
N PRO A 51 29.69 -8.32 -8.86
CA PRO A 51 29.21 -8.75 -10.17
C PRO A 51 27.72 -9.11 -10.11
N GLU A 52 26.96 -8.81 -11.18
CA GLU A 52 25.50 -8.97 -11.16
C GLU A 52 25.06 -10.42 -10.87
N GLU A 53 25.81 -11.39 -11.39
CA GLU A 53 25.63 -12.82 -11.21
C GLU A 53 25.93 -13.33 -9.79
N MET A 54 26.61 -12.53 -8.97
CA MET A 54 26.99 -12.88 -7.60
C MET A 54 26.03 -12.31 -6.55
N PHE A 55 25.04 -11.51 -6.95
CA PHE A 55 24.02 -11.05 -6.02
C PHE A 55 23.14 -12.20 -5.55
N SER A 56 22.95 -12.27 -4.23
CA SER A 56 22.02 -13.19 -3.58
C SER A 56 21.10 -12.45 -2.61
N TYR A 57 20.09 -13.18 -2.12
CA TYR A 57 19.14 -12.67 -1.13
C TYR A 57 19.89 -12.14 0.11
N GLU A 58 20.90 -12.87 0.56
CA GLU A 58 21.73 -12.57 1.72
C GLU A 58 22.56 -11.31 1.52
N ILE A 59 23.19 -11.15 0.35
CA ILE A 59 24.01 -9.96 0.03
C ILE A 59 23.14 -8.70 -0.02
N VAL A 60 22.01 -8.76 -0.74
CA VAL A 60 21.09 -7.61 -0.85
C VAL A 60 20.48 -7.29 0.52
N GLY A 61 19.98 -8.29 1.23
CA GLY A 61 19.36 -8.11 2.54
C GLY A 61 20.32 -7.50 3.56
N MET A 62 21.57 -7.96 3.59
CA MET A 62 22.61 -7.41 4.47
C MET A 62 23.01 -5.99 4.10
N ALA A 63 23.22 -5.70 2.81
CA ALA A 63 23.56 -4.36 2.33
C ALA A 63 22.50 -3.34 2.77
N LEU A 64 21.22 -3.67 2.55
CA LEU A 64 20.10 -2.79 2.88
C LEU A 64 19.88 -2.68 4.40
N THR A 65 20.09 -3.77 5.15
CA THR A 65 20.02 -3.75 6.63
C THR A 65 21.07 -2.83 7.24
N ASN A 66 22.31 -2.90 6.73
CA ASN A 66 23.41 -2.08 7.24
C ASN A 66 23.31 -0.62 6.77
N LYS A 67 22.92 -0.40 5.50
CA LYS A 67 22.78 0.93 4.92
C LYS A 67 21.67 0.94 3.85
N PRO A 68 20.44 1.36 4.19
CA PRO A 68 19.32 1.39 3.24
C PRO A 68 19.59 2.18 1.96
N ASP A 69 20.38 3.26 2.05
CA ASP A 69 20.79 4.08 0.89
C ASP A 69 21.66 3.32 -0.12
N SER A 70 22.22 2.16 0.24
CA SER A 70 22.98 1.32 -0.70
C SER A 70 22.11 0.76 -1.83
N ILE A 71 20.77 0.87 -1.73
CA ILE A 71 19.85 0.51 -2.80
C ILE A 71 20.14 1.23 -4.13
N HIS A 72 20.67 2.45 -4.06
CA HIS A 72 21.05 3.24 -5.24
C HIS A 72 22.25 2.66 -6.00
N ASP A 73 23.07 1.86 -5.33
CA ASP A 73 24.28 1.25 -5.89
C ASP A 73 23.98 -0.13 -6.54
N MET A 74 22.74 -0.61 -6.48
CA MET A 74 22.36 -1.94 -6.95
C MET A 74 21.73 -1.89 -8.36
N PRO A 75 22.04 -2.86 -9.25
CA PRO A 75 21.40 -2.96 -10.55
C PRO A 75 19.88 -3.15 -10.43
N CYS A 76 19.11 -2.57 -11.35
CA CYS A 76 17.66 -2.69 -11.27
C CYS A 76 17.16 -4.15 -11.44
N GLY A 77 17.86 -4.98 -12.23
CA GLY A 77 17.56 -6.41 -12.36
C GLY A 77 17.63 -7.14 -11.01
N VAL A 78 18.68 -6.87 -10.23
CA VAL A 78 18.88 -7.37 -8.87
C VAL A 78 17.74 -6.92 -7.95
N LEU A 79 17.38 -5.64 -7.97
CA LEU A 79 16.28 -5.11 -7.14
C LEU A 79 14.94 -5.76 -7.49
N LYS A 80 14.61 -5.91 -8.77
CA LYS A 80 13.40 -6.62 -9.23
C LYS A 80 13.37 -8.07 -8.75
N CYS A 81 14.53 -8.73 -8.70
CA CYS A 81 14.64 -10.12 -8.25
C CYS A 81 14.42 -10.27 -6.74
N PHE A 82 15.17 -9.53 -5.93
CA PHE A 82 15.30 -9.78 -4.50
C PHE A 82 14.45 -8.88 -3.61
N LEU A 83 14.27 -7.59 -3.96
CA LEU A 83 13.56 -6.64 -3.11
C LEU A 83 12.13 -7.08 -2.74
N PRO A 84 11.32 -7.67 -3.67
CA PRO A 84 10.00 -8.17 -3.31
C PRO A 84 10.04 -9.28 -2.24
N LEU A 85 11.08 -10.13 -2.26
CA LEU A 85 11.23 -11.24 -1.32
C LEU A 85 11.65 -10.72 0.05
N ILE A 86 12.69 -9.88 0.08
CA ILE A 86 13.25 -9.29 1.29
C ILE A 86 12.18 -8.49 2.03
N LEU A 87 11.42 -7.68 1.30
CA LEU A 87 10.37 -6.88 1.91
C LEU A 87 9.19 -7.74 2.38
N GLU A 88 8.95 -8.94 1.87
CA GLU A 88 7.93 -9.82 2.45
C GLU A 88 8.36 -10.35 3.83
N ASP A 89 9.66 -10.59 4.04
CA ASP A 89 10.20 -11.18 5.27
C ASP A 89 10.59 -10.15 6.34
N ASP A 90 11.10 -8.98 5.95
CA ASP A 90 11.60 -7.97 6.88
C ASP A 90 10.74 -6.71 6.92
N ARG A 91 9.99 -6.55 8.01
CA ARG A 91 9.14 -5.37 8.23
C ARG A 91 9.90 -4.11 8.58
N TYR A 92 11.07 -4.21 9.24
CA TYR A 92 11.85 -3.04 9.64
C TYR A 92 12.50 -2.41 8.43
N LEU A 93 12.99 -3.24 7.51
CA LEU A 93 13.58 -2.74 6.29
C LEU A 93 12.59 -1.96 5.42
N ARG A 94 11.31 -2.34 5.43
CA ARG A 94 10.23 -1.58 4.73
C ARG A 94 10.18 -0.12 5.17
N GLU A 95 10.37 0.15 6.45
CA GLU A 95 10.29 1.50 7.02
C GLU A 95 11.59 2.29 6.79
N ALA A 96 12.71 1.58 6.67
CA ALA A 96 14.04 2.17 6.54
C ALA A 96 14.42 2.53 5.09
N LEU A 97 13.82 1.92 4.08
CA LEU A 97 14.18 2.16 2.68
C LEU A 97 13.84 3.57 2.20
N PRO A 98 14.74 4.19 1.40
CA PRO A 98 14.46 5.50 0.80
C PRO A 98 13.36 5.37 -0.26
N LYS A 99 12.35 6.25 -0.17
CA LYS A 99 11.22 6.28 -1.12
C LYS A 99 11.61 6.75 -2.51
N ASP A 100 12.63 7.61 -2.61
CA ASP A 100 13.06 8.21 -3.87
C ASP A 100 14.17 7.40 -4.57
N GLY A 101 14.62 6.31 -3.95
CA GLY A 101 15.74 5.50 -4.46
C GLY A 101 15.37 4.24 -5.22
N ILE A 102 14.08 3.91 -5.28
CA ILE A 102 13.58 2.71 -5.94
C ILE A 102 13.04 3.11 -7.32
N PRO A 103 13.60 2.56 -8.42
CA PRO A 103 13.06 2.80 -9.76
C PRO A 103 11.60 2.36 -9.89
N LEU A 104 10.81 3.09 -10.69
CA LEU A 104 9.39 2.78 -10.93
C LEU A 104 9.17 1.32 -11.33
N GLU A 105 10.03 0.79 -12.19
CA GLU A 105 9.94 -0.58 -12.69
C GLU A 105 10.16 -1.65 -11.61
N VAL A 106 10.84 -1.32 -10.49
CA VAL A 106 10.93 -2.21 -9.32
C VAL A 106 9.60 -2.21 -8.58
N TYR A 107 8.96 -1.05 -8.39
CA TYR A 107 7.64 -0.97 -7.79
C TYR A 107 6.57 -1.72 -8.61
N GLU A 108 6.61 -1.58 -9.94
CA GLU A 108 5.74 -2.34 -10.84
C GLU A 108 5.92 -3.85 -10.65
N GLU A 109 7.16 -4.32 -10.56
CA GLU A 109 7.48 -5.73 -10.33
C GLU A 109 6.99 -6.22 -8.95
N MET A 110 7.18 -5.42 -7.90
CA MET A 110 6.67 -5.72 -6.55
C MET A 110 5.14 -5.89 -6.58
N VAL A 111 4.42 -4.94 -7.18
CA VAL A 111 2.96 -4.97 -7.29
C VAL A 111 2.48 -6.14 -8.17
N ARG A 112 3.23 -6.47 -9.23
CA ARG A 112 2.93 -7.60 -10.11
C ARG A 112 2.99 -8.95 -9.38
N ARG A 113 3.92 -9.10 -8.43
CA ARG A 113 4.05 -10.31 -7.59
C ARG A 113 3.01 -10.38 -6.48
N ASN A 114 2.77 -9.26 -5.82
CA ASN A 114 1.84 -9.16 -4.71
C ASN A 114 1.11 -7.81 -4.73
N GLY A 115 -0.21 -7.83 -5.01
CA GLY A 115 -0.98 -6.60 -5.12
C GLY A 115 -0.98 -5.73 -3.85
N LYS A 116 -0.75 -6.32 -2.67
CA LYS A 116 -0.62 -5.56 -1.42
C LYS A 116 0.60 -4.62 -1.42
N ALA A 117 1.60 -4.89 -2.26
CA ALA A 117 2.81 -4.07 -2.37
C ALA A 117 2.54 -2.64 -2.86
N LEU A 118 1.31 -2.30 -3.26
CA LEU A 118 0.88 -0.93 -3.52
C LEU A 118 1.15 0.00 -2.32
N GLU A 119 1.15 -0.52 -1.09
CA GLU A 119 1.45 0.25 0.12
C GLU A 119 2.87 0.85 0.11
N TYR A 120 3.82 0.20 -0.57
CA TYR A 120 5.22 0.64 -0.69
C TYR A 120 5.44 1.65 -1.80
N VAL A 121 4.52 1.72 -2.78
CA VAL A 121 4.65 2.63 -3.92
C VAL A 121 4.40 4.06 -3.42
N PRO A 122 5.34 5.01 -3.64
CA PRO A 122 5.15 6.41 -3.33
C PRO A 122 3.89 6.94 -4.00
N GLU A 123 3.13 7.80 -3.31
CA GLU A 123 1.85 8.29 -3.83
C GLU A 123 1.98 8.97 -5.20
N SER A 124 3.06 9.73 -5.41
CA SER A 124 3.38 10.38 -6.69
C SER A 124 3.65 9.40 -7.84
N MET A 125 3.95 8.14 -7.54
CA MET A 125 4.22 7.08 -8.51
C MET A 125 3.05 6.10 -8.68
N ARG A 126 1.96 6.24 -7.93
CA ARG A 126 0.78 5.37 -8.05
C ARG A 126 -0.03 5.78 -9.28
N THR A 127 0.31 5.24 -10.44
CA THR A 127 -0.47 5.40 -11.66
C THR A 127 -1.76 4.56 -11.62
N PRO A 128 -2.78 4.88 -12.44
CA PRO A 128 -3.98 4.04 -12.53
C PRO A 128 -3.64 2.60 -12.91
N GLU A 129 -2.63 2.39 -13.75
CA GLU A 129 -2.16 1.09 -14.22
C GLU A 129 -1.56 0.27 -13.07
N ILE A 130 -0.73 0.88 -12.22
CA ILE A 130 -0.19 0.22 -11.02
C ILE A 130 -1.33 -0.13 -10.05
N CYS A 131 -2.27 0.77 -9.79
CA CYS A 131 -3.42 0.48 -8.92
C CYS A 131 -4.32 -0.64 -9.46
N ARG A 132 -4.56 -0.69 -10.78
CA ARG A 132 -5.31 -1.79 -11.42
C ARG A 132 -4.54 -3.10 -11.36
N THR A 133 -3.23 -3.06 -11.55
CA THR A 133 -2.36 -4.24 -11.39
C THR A 133 -2.45 -4.76 -9.96
N ALA A 134 -2.35 -3.88 -8.96
CA ALA A 134 -2.52 -4.23 -7.55
C ALA A 134 -3.85 -4.93 -7.29
N LEU A 135 -4.97 -4.37 -7.79
CA LEU A 135 -6.29 -4.99 -7.67
C LEU A 135 -6.37 -6.37 -8.35
N SER A 136 -5.66 -6.58 -9.47
CA SER A 136 -5.64 -7.88 -10.15
C SER A 136 -4.76 -8.93 -9.47
N LYS A 137 -3.80 -8.49 -8.62
CA LYS A 137 -2.79 -9.34 -7.99
C LYS A 137 -2.97 -9.51 -6.48
N VAL A 138 -3.90 -8.78 -5.87
CA VAL A 138 -4.21 -8.97 -4.45
C VAL A 138 -4.85 -10.33 -4.25
N LYS A 139 -4.22 -11.18 -3.43
CA LYS A 139 -4.70 -12.54 -3.12
C LYS A 139 -5.72 -12.55 -1.97
N HIS A 140 -5.65 -11.55 -1.12
CA HIS A 140 -6.52 -11.38 0.05
C HIS A 140 -7.66 -10.41 -0.25
N ASP A 141 -8.41 -10.03 0.79
CA ASP A 141 -9.51 -9.08 0.69
C ASP A 141 -9.07 -7.76 0.01
N PRO A 142 -9.64 -7.34 -1.13
CA PRO A 142 -9.20 -6.12 -1.82
C PRO A 142 -9.42 -4.82 -1.02
N ALA A 143 -10.14 -4.86 0.11
CA ALA A 143 -10.29 -3.70 1.00
C ALA A 143 -8.94 -3.12 1.47
N VAL A 144 -7.88 -3.94 1.58
CA VAL A 144 -6.55 -3.47 2.00
C VAL A 144 -5.97 -2.42 1.04
N LEU A 145 -6.46 -2.34 -0.20
CA LEU A 145 -5.96 -1.38 -1.18
C LEU A 145 -6.57 0.02 -1.02
N LEU A 146 -7.75 0.15 -0.41
CA LEU A 146 -8.49 1.43 -0.32
C LEU A 146 -7.69 2.60 0.29
N PRO A 147 -6.87 2.42 1.33
CA PRO A 147 -6.05 3.51 1.88
C PRO A 147 -5.00 4.04 0.90
N TYR A 148 -4.62 3.24 -0.10
CA TYR A 148 -3.49 3.52 -0.96
C TYR A 148 -3.87 3.99 -2.38
N VAL A 149 -5.08 3.69 -2.84
CA VAL A 149 -5.53 4.03 -4.20
C VAL A 149 -5.97 5.50 -4.27
N PRO A 150 -5.33 6.36 -5.09
CA PRO A 150 -5.69 7.77 -5.22
C PRO A 150 -6.72 8.04 -6.34
N TYR A 151 -7.51 7.02 -6.71
CA TYR A 151 -8.39 7.07 -7.88
C TYR A 151 -9.84 6.66 -7.49
N PRO A 152 -10.81 7.59 -7.57
CA PRO A 152 -12.19 7.34 -7.15
C PRO A 152 -12.84 6.16 -7.90
N ASP A 153 -12.59 6.03 -9.21
CA ASP A 153 -13.16 4.97 -10.05
C ASP A 153 -12.64 3.57 -9.64
N ILE A 154 -11.37 3.47 -9.26
CA ILE A 154 -10.76 2.22 -8.79
C ILE A 154 -11.27 1.90 -7.38
N CYS A 155 -11.35 2.90 -6.48
CA CYS A 155 -11.95 2.72 -5.14
C CYS A 155 -13.40 2.23 -5.24
N LEU A 156 -14.22 2.86 -6.09
CA LEU A 156 -15.60 2.45 -6.34
C LEU A 156 -15.67 1.02 -6.89
N LYS A 157 -14.75 0.63 -7.78
CA LYS A 157 -14.67 -0.74 -8.29
C LYS A 157 -14.36 -1.74 -7.17
N ILE A 158 -13.42 -1.42 -6.26
CA ILE A 158 -13.13 -2.25 -5.09
C ILE A 158 -14.38 -2.39 -4.21
N MET A 159 -15.07 -1.28 -3.92
CA MET A 159 -16.28 -1.30 -3.11
C MET A 159 -17.36 -2.22 -3.70
N LYS A 160 -17.58 -2.16 -5.01
CA LYS A 160 -18.53 -3.04 -5.71
C LYS A 160 -18.15 -4.51 -5.66
N LEU A 161 -16.85 -4.84 -5.72
CA LEU A 161 -16.38 -6.22 -5.58
C LEU A 161 -16.60 -6.79 -4.17
N LEU A 162 -16.78 -5.92 -3.18
CA LEU A 162 -16.96 -6.25 -1.78
C LEU A 162 -18.43 -6.17 -1.32
N GLU A 163 -19.36 -5.94 -2.26
CA GLU A 163 -20.79 -5.89 -1.98
C GLU A 163 -21.24 -7.19 -1.30
N GLY A 164 -21.99 -7.06 -0.21
CA GLY A 164 -22.45 -8.19 0.63
C GLY A 164 -21.40 -8.76 1.60
N LYS A 165 -20.11 -8.40 1.47
CA LYS A 165 -19.06 -8.80 2.42
C LYS A 165 -18.73 -7.70 3.43
N TRP A 166 -18.75 -6.45 2.98
CA TRP A 166 -18.45 -5.29 3.80
C TRP A 166 -19.58 -4.27 3.70
N ARG A 167 -19.80 -3.56 4.82
CA ARG A 167 -20.65 -2.36 4.81
C ARG A 167 -19.94 -1.23 4.09
N CYS A 168 -20.66 -0.47 3.26
CA CYS A 168 -20.06 0.64 2.54
C CYS A 168 -19.55 1.72 3.49
N SER A 169 -20.17 1.94 4.66
CA SER A 169 -19.64 2.86 5.67
C SER A 169 -18.24 2.48 6.18
N ASP A 170 -17.96 1.19 6.34
CA ASP A 170 -16.65 0.69 6.79
C ASP A 170 -15.59 0.81 5.68
N LEU A 171 -15.96 0.54 4.42
CA LEU A 171 -15.08 0.75 3.28
C LEU A 171 -14.77 2.24 3.06
N MET A 172 -15.77 3.10 3.15
CA MET A 172 -15.61 4.55 2.99
C MET A 172 -14.67 5.15 4.04
N ARG A 173 -14.65 4.62 5.26
CA ARG A 173 -13.68 5.04 6.31
C ARG A 173 -12.23 4.72 5.95
N SER A 174 -12.01 3.73 5.08
CA SER A 174 -10.68 3.34 4.61
C SER A 174 -10.21 4.18 3.42
N VAL A 175 -11.11 4.95 2.80
CA VAL A 175 -10.77 5.84 1.68
C VAL A 175 -10.42 7.22 2.24
N ARG A 176 -9.34 7.82 1.74
CA ARG A 176 -8.99 9.20 2.10
C ARG A 176 -10.08 10.16 1.61
N TRP A 177 -10.49 11.09 2.46
CA TRP A 177 -11.66 11.95 2.21
C TRP A 177 -11.57 12.75 0.90
N ASN A 178 -10.37 13.12 0.46
CA ASN A 178 -10.14 13.88 -0.78
C ASN A 178 -10.24 13.04 -2.06
N ILE A 179 -10.35 11.71 -1.92
CA ILE A 179 -10.55 10.76 -3.03
C ILE A 179 -12.04 10.43 -3.22
N ILE A 180 -12.88 10.71 -2.23
CA ILE A 180 -14.31 10.46 -2.34
C ILE A 180 -14.91 11.48 -3.33
N ASP A 181 -15.54 11.00 -4.40
CA ASP A 181 -16.31 11.80 -5.35
C ASP A 181 -17.82 11.59 -5.16
N ASP A 182 -18.63 12.34 -5.91
CA ASP A 182 -20.10 12.24 -5.86
C ASP A 182 -20.58 10.81 -6.15
N ARG A 183 -19.96 10.13 -7.12
CA ARG A 183 -20.37 8.79 -7.56
C ARG A 183 -20.13 7.76 -6.47
N MET A 184 -19.00 7.85 -5.77
CA MET A 184 -18.68 7.03 -4.61
C MET A 184 -19.65 7.29 -3.46
N ALA A 185 -19.89 8.56 -3.13
CA ALA A 185 -20.81 8.95 -2.06
C ALA A 185 -22.23 8.46 -2.33
N GLU A 186 -22.76 8.67 -3.54
CA GLU A 186 -24.10 8.21 -3.93
C GLU A 186 -24.21 6.69 -3.87
N TYR A 187 -23.22 5.97 -4.43
CA TYR A 187 -23.21 4.51 -4.37
C TYR A 187 -23.18 4.02 -2.92
N ALA A 188 -22.29 4.55 -2.08
CA ALA A 188 -22.14 4.12 -0.71
C ALA A 188 -23.43 4.30 0.11
N VAL A 189 -24.03 5.49 0.04
CA VAL A 189 -25.26 5.82 0.78
C VAL A 189 -26.46 5.01 0.27
N SER A 190 -26.50 4.68 -1.03
CA SER A 190 -27.57 3.83 -1.58
C SER A 190 -27.52 2.38 -1.10
N ARG A 191 -26.38 1.92 -0.56
CA ARG A 191 -26.17 0.56 -0.06
C ARG A 191 -26.12 0.45 1.46
N ASP A 192 -25.77 1.56 2.13
CA ASP A 192 -25.62 1.65 3.56
C ASP A 192 -25.81 3.12 3.97
N GLY A 193 -26.96 3.43 4.56
CA GLY A 193 -27.30 4.78 5.00
C GLY A 193 -26.31 5.37 6.00
N TYR A 194 -25.60 4.53 6.78
CA TYR A 194 -24.54 5.01 7.68
C TYR A 194 -23.31 5.53 6.92
N ALA A 195 -23.16 5.24 5.63
CA ALA A 195 -22.06 5.75 4.82
C ALA A 195 -22.10 7.29 4.69
N ILE A 196 -23.25 7.93 4.90
CA ILE A 196 -23.37 9.40 4.93
C ILE A 196 -22.40 10.03 5.95
N SER A 197 -22.06 9.31 7.01
CA SER A 197 -21.12 9.77 8.03
C SER A 197 -19.69 9.97 7.52
N SER A 198 -19.34 9.26 6.44
CA SER A 198 -18.03 9.31 5.79
C SER A 198 -18.02 10.18 4.53
N VAL A 199 -19.17 10.72 4.10
CA VAL A 199 -19.26 11.60 2.92
C VAL A 199 -18.76 12.99 3.30
N PRO A 200 -17.75 13.55 2.58
CA PRO A 200 -17.28 14.91 2.79
C PRO A 200 -18.42 15.93 2.73
N VAL A 201 -18.40 16.92 3.62
CA VAL A 201 -19.51 17.87 3.81
C VAL A 201 -19.93 18.59 2.53
N HIS A 202 -18.99 18.87 1.62
CA HIS A 202 -19.28 19.57 0.36
C HIS A 202 -19.96 18.66 -0.69
N LEU A 203 -19.89 17.33 -0.53
CA LEU A 203 -20.54 16.34 -1.41
C LEU A 203 -21.89 15.87 -0.85
N GLN A 204 -22.21 16.21 0.41
CA GLN A 204 -23.51 15.86 0.98
C GLN A 204 -24.63 16.61 0.26
N THR A 205 -25.68 15.87 -0.11
CA THR A 205 -26.88 16.40 -0.74
C THR A 205 -28.12 16.02 0.06
N GLU A 206 -29.20 16.80 -0.05
CA GLU A 206 -30.47 16.47 0.61
C GLU A 206 -30.97 15.07 0.20
N LYS A 207 -30.79 14.70 -1.08
CA LYS A 207 -31.13 13.37 -1.60
C LYS A 207 -30.41 12.24 -0.84
N MET A 208 -29.10 12.38 -0.62
CA MET A 208 -28.34 11.40 0.16
C MET A 208 -28.81 11.34 1.62
N VAL A 209 -29.09 12.50 2.23
CA VAL A 209 -29.55 12.55 3.62
C VAL A 209 -30.94 11.92 3.78
N CYS A 210 -31.88 12.18 2.86
CA CYS A 210 -33.17 11.47 2.81
C CYS A 210 -32.99 9.95 2.67
N GLN A 211 -32.10 9.51 1.77
CA GLN A 211 -31.84 8.09 1.57
C GLN A 211 -31.24 7.44 2.82
N ALA A 212 -30.28 8.11 3.47
CA ALA A 212 -29.68 7.65 4.72
C ALA A 212 -30.70 7.60 5.86
N ALA A 213 -31.58 8.60 5.96
CA ALA A 213 -32.66 8.63 6.94
C ALA A 213 -33.64 7.46 6.74
N ALA A 214 -34.05 7.19 5.49
CA ALA A 214 -34.92 6.07 5.14
C ALA A 214 -34.31 4.71 5.50
N ASP A 215 -33.02 4.52 5.21
CA ASP A 215 -32.32 3.26 5.49
C ASP A 215 -32.05 3.03 6.98
N THR A 216 -31.95 4.10 7.78
CA THR A 216 -31.53 4.03 9.20
C THR A 216 -32.62 4.42 10.20
N TYR A 217 -33.87 4.59 9.75
CA TYR A 217 -34.98 5.05 10.58
C TYR A 217 -34.65 6.35 11.33
N ASN A 218 -34.19 7.37 10.59
CA ASN A 218 -33.72 8.66 11.09
C ASN A 218 -32.46 8.63 11.99
N SER A 219 -31.90 7.45 12.31
CA SER A 219 -30.68 7.36 13.15
C SER A 219 -29.51 8.12 12.53
N ALA A 220 -29.38 8.12 11.19
CA ALA A 220 -28.36 8.89 10.50
C ALA A 220 -28.47 10.41 10.78
N LEU A 221 -29.68 10.96 10.94
CA LEU A 221 -29.88 12.40 11.17
C LEU A 221 -29.32 12.88 12.52
N GLN A 222 -29.03 11.97 13.46
CA GLN A 222 -28.39 12.31 14.73
C GLN A 222 -26.87 12.50 14.60
N LEU A 223 -26.27 12.09 13.49
CA LEU A 223 -24.84 12.21 13.26
C LEU A 223 -24.43 13.68 13.12
N LYS A 224 -23.34 14.04 13.81
CA LYS A 224 -22.74 15.39 13.77
C LYS A 224 -22.04 15.70 12.45
N SER A 225 -21.66 14.67 11.69
CA SER A 225 -21.03 14.82 10.39
C SER A 225 -22.00 15.24 9.28
N ILE A 226 -23.32 15.12 9.50
CA ILE A 226 -24.32 15.58 8.54
C ILE A 226 -24.52 17.09 8.67
N ARG A 227 -24.42 17.78 7.54
CA ARG A 227 -24.74 19.20 7.39
C ARG A 227 -26.14 19.52 7.94
N TYR A 228 -26.20 20.51 8.84
CA TYR A 228 -27.44 20.88 9.51
C TYR A 228 -28.53 21.35 8.54
N ASP A 229 -28.15 22.11 7.51
CA ASP A 229 -29.06 22.62 6.49
C ASP A 229 -29.71 21.53 5.62
N LEU A 230 -29.14 20.32 5.61
CA LEU A 230 -29.69 19.16 4.90
C LEU A 230 -30.62 18.29 5.77
N LYS A 231 -30.74 18.59 7.08
CA LYS A 231 -31.69 17.93 7.99
C LYS A 231 -33.08 18.56 7.84
N THR A 232 -33.61 18.54 6.62
CA THR A 232 -34.89 19.14 6.27
C THR A 232 -36.06 18.28 6.76
N GLU A 233 -37.25 18.87 6.83
CA GLU A 233 -38.49 18.12 7.13
C GLU A 233 -38.63 16.89 6.22
N LYS A 234 -38.34 17.04 4.93
CA LYS A 234 -38.33 15.96 3.95
C LYS A 234 -37.36 14.84 4.31
N ALA A 235 -36.19 15.14 4.89
CA ALA A 235 -35.26 14.14 5.37
C ALA A 235 -35.80 13.37 6.58
N TYR A 236 -36.40 14.07 7.55
CA TYR A 236 -37.04 13.42 8.71
C TYR A 236 -38.22 12.53 8.30
N LEU A 237 -39.07 13.01 7.40
CA LEU A 237 -40.19 12.24 6.86
C LEU A 237 -39.72 11.00 6.08
N ALA A 238 -38.55 11.04 5.42
CA ALA A 238 -38.02 9.89 4.69
C ALA A 238 -37.67 8.71 5.62
N GLY A 239 -37.22 8.98 6.85
CA GLY A 239 -36.94 7.95 7.86
C GLY A 239 -38.08 7.61 8.80
N MET A 240 -39.24 8.27 8.65
CA MET A 240 -40.48 7.86 9.31
C MET A 240 -41.09 6.71 8.50
N ASP A 241 -41.33 5.59 9.16
CA ASP A 241 -41.94 4.41 8.54
C ASP A 241 -43.32 4.76 7.95
N LYS A 242 -43.65 4.23 6.77
CA LYS A 242 -45.04 4.27 6.25
C LYS A 242 -46.00 3.34 7.03
N ASN A 243 -45.48 2.57 8.00
CA ASN A 243 -46.24 1.62 8.82
C ASN A 243 -46.19 1.87 10.35
N VAL A 244 -45.67 3.01 10.82
CA VAL A 244 -45.79 3.37 12.25
C VAL A 244 -47.20 3.95 12.48
N PRO A 245 -47.99 3.42 13.44
CA PRO A 245 -49.30 3.97 13.76
C PRO A 245 -49.18 5.45 14.17
N GLU A 246 -50.14 6.28 13.75
CA GLU A 246 -50.25 7.73 14.02
C GLU A 246 -50.05 8.13 15.50
N SER A 247 -50.08 7.19 16.44
CA SER A 247 -49.91 7.42 17.87
C SER A 247 -48.52 7.92 18.30
N PHE A 248 -47.53 7.96 17.40
CA PHE A 248 -46.19 8.52 17.68
C PHE A 248 -45.93 9.88 17.03
N GLU A 249 -46.88 10.46 16.29
CA GLU A 249 -46.71 11.75 15.59
C GLU A 249 -46.95 12.99 16.46
N HIS A 250 -47.03 12.85 17.78
CA HIS A 250 -47.23 13.99 18.67
C HIS A 250 -45.97 14.31 19.47
N PRO A 251 -45.23 15.37 19.12
CA PRO A 251 -44.29 15.95 20.04
C PRO A 251 -45.11 16.56 21.18
N THR A 252 -44.99 15.99 22.37
CA THR A 252 -45.42 16.65 23.60
C THR A 252 -44.82 18.05 23.64
N ARG A 253 -45.72 19.04 23.71
CA ARG A 253 -45.46 20.49 23.76
C ARG A 253 -44.43 20.88 24.82
#